data_AF-A0A953Y7J5-F1
#
_entry.id   AF-A0A953Y7J5-F1
#
_cell.length_a   1.000
_cell.length_b   1.000
_cell.length_c   1.000
_cell.angle_alpha   90.00
_cell.angle_beta   90.00
_cell.angle_gamma   90.00
#
_symmetry.space_group_name_H-M   'P 1'
#
loop_
_entity.id
_entity.type
_entity.pdbx_description
1 polymer ?
#
loop_
_entity_poly.entity_id
_entity_poly.type
_entity_poly.pdbx_seq_one_letter_code
_entity_poly.pdbx_strand_id
1 'polypeptide(L)'
;MRRRRAFTVLELLVVVAILATLAGGLVASMDDVQAQASVEIARADLATIRDAVRRFRADTGFLPKQGPFRLIADGGLVATPDGEDPNWFHSPANLSQLYLAPVDGMGDAVNPWSPTRRRGWNGPYLSRSVVGAVALNDGLAPTGVGGGFEDGVAITAPVPGAADPFSLGSGFTWTFPTSGDSATLGAPYLLFDLDDPTRARVVSAGADGIYTPLSVADGRLVEPGSDDLGLHLVQ
;
A
#
# COMPACT_ATOMS: atom_id res chain seq x y z
N MET A 1 50.21 40.29 35.12
CA MET A 1 50.51 39.34 34.02
C MET A 1 49.56 38.15 34.12
N ARG A 2 48.66 37.97 33.16
CA ARG A 2 47.62 36.93 33.19
C ARG A 2 48.19 35.64 32.60
N ARG A 3 48.40 34.60 33.40
CA ARG A 3 48.87 33.28 32.91
C ARG A 3 47.82 32.73 31.95
N ARG A 4 48.15 32.63 30.67
CA ARG A 4 47.36 31.88 29.69
C ARG A 4 47.61 30.40 29.97
N ARG A 5 46.56 29.66 30.36
CA ARG A 5 46.62 28.21 30.46
C ARG A 5 46.59 27.65 29.04
N ALA A 6 47.65 26.97 28.63
CA ALA A 6 47.67 26.22 27.39
C ALA A 6 46.98 24.88 27.64
N PHE A 7 46.06 24.49 26.75
CA PHE A 7 45.38 23.20 26.81
C PHE A 7 46.41 22.07 26.67
N THR A 8 46.29 21.06 27.52
CA THR A 8 47.15 19.88 27.43
C THR A 8 46.65 18.95 26.31
N VAL A 9 47.56 18.20 25.69
CA VAL A 9 47.21 17.18 24.68
C VAL A 9 46.24 16.15 25.28
N LEU A 10 46.38 15.85 26.58
CA LEU A 10 45.52 14.90 27.29
C LEU A 10 44.07 15.41 27.41
N GLU A 11 43.85 16.70 27.69
CA GLU A 11 42.50 17.28 27.69
C GLU A 11 41.84 17.21 26.31
N LEU A 12 42.59 17.50 25.24
CA LEU A 12 42.06 17.38 23.89
C LEU A 12 41.67 15.93 23.58
N LEU A 13 42.50 14.96 24.00
CA LEU A 13 42.26 13.54 23.77
C LEU A 13 41.03 13.04 24.53
N VAL A 14 40.85 13.45 25.79
CA VAL A 14 39.65 13.12 26.58
C VAL A 14 38.39 13.73 25.98
N VAL A 15 38.45 14.99 25.54
CA VAL A 15 37.29 15.66 24.91
C VAL A 15 36.91 14.96 23.62
N VAL A 16 37.86 14.66 22.74
CA VAL A 16 37.57 13.93 21.49
C VAL A 16 37.03 12.53 21.78
N ALA A 17 37.55 11.83 22.80
CA ALA A 17 37.01 10.53 23.21
C ALA A 17 35.56 10.62 23.71
N ILE A 18 35.22 11.62 24.53
CA ILE A 18 33.85 11.85 25.00
C ILE A 18 32.93 12.24 23.83
N LEU A 19 33.39 13.10 22.91
CA LEU A 19 32.61 13.49 21.74
C LEU A 19 32.37 12.29 20.80
N ALA A 20 33.37 11.42 20.61
CA ALA A 20 33.24 10.22 19.80
C ALA A 20 32.24 9.21 20.39
N THR A 21 32.23 9.01 21.71
CA THR A 21 31.26 8.12 22.36
C THR A 21 29.85 8.68 22.32
N LEU A 22 29.68 9.98 22.56
CA LEU A 22 28.38 10.64 22.44
C LEU A 22 27.85 10.61 21.00
N ALA A 23 28.71 10.88 20.01
CA ALA A 23 28.34 10.81 18.60
C ALA A 23 27.94 9.38 18.18
N GLY A 24 28.67 8.36 18.63
CA GLY A 24 28.34 6.96 18.36
C GLY A 24 26.98 6.53 18.92
N GLY A 25 26.63 6.97 20.13
CA GLY A 25 25.33 6.67 20.74
C GLY A 25 24.14 7.32 20.02
N LEU A 26 24.33 8.52 19.45
CA LEU A 26 23.28 9.24 18.72
C LEU A 26 22.89 8.54 17.41
N VAL A 27 23.85 7.97 16.68
CA VAL A 27 23.60 7.27 15.42
C VAL A 27 22.66 6.07 15.63
N ALA A 28 22.90 5.25 16.65
CA ALA A 28 22.07 4.08 16.95
C ALA A 28 20.61 4.42 17.29
N SER A 29 20.34 5.62 17.82
CA SER A 29 18.99 6.07 18.17
C SER A 29 18.16 6.58 16.99
N MET A 30 18.79 6.92 15.86
CA MET A 30 18.10 7.49 14.70
C MET A 30 17.35 6.42 13.89
N ASP A 31 17.92 5.22 13.79
CA ASP A 31 17.33 4.11 13.01
C ASP A 31 15.97 3.68 13.60
N ASP A 32 15.86 3.61 14.92
CA ASP A 32 14.60 3.27 15.63
C ASP A 32 13.52 4.33 15.41
N VAL A 33 13.90 5.62 15.39
CA VAL A 33 12.95 6.72 15.17
C VAL A 33 12.40 6.70 13.74
N GLN A 34 13.26 6.41 12.75
CA GLN A 34 12.82 6.29 11.37
C GLN A 34 11.89 5.10 11.17
N ALA A 35 12.19 3.94 11.78
CA ALA A 35 11.32 2.77 11.73
C ALA A 35 9.94 3.05 12.35
N GLN A 36 9.90 3.71 13.51
CA GLN A 36 8.63 4.10 14.15
C GLN A 36 7.85 5.08 13.29
N ALA A 37 8.51 6.08 12.70
CA ALA A 37 7.87 7.04 11.81
C ALA A 37 7.26 6.36 10.58
N SER A 38 7.95 5.39 9.97
CA SER A 38 7.39 4.61 8.85
C SER A 38 6.15 3.81 9.27
N VAL A 39 6.13 3.21 10.45
CA VAL A 39 4.93 2.51 10.97
C VAL A 39 3.76 3.48 11.18
N GLU A 40 4.01 4.67 11.69
CA GLU A 40 2.97 5.69 11.88
C GLU A 40 2.42 6.20 10.54
N ILE A 41 3.29 6.44 9.55
CA ILE A 41 2.89 6.81 8.18
C ILE A 41 2.05 5.69 7.56
N ALA A 42 2.50 4.43 7.66
CA ALA A 42 1.78 3.29 7.12
C ALA A 42 0.37 3.17 7.72
N ARG A 43 0.22 3.38 9.03
CA ARG A 43 -1.09 3.39 9.69
C ARG A 43 -1.99 4.53 9.20
N ALA A 44 -1.43 5.71 8.94
CA ALA A 44 -2.17 6.85 8.39
C ALA A 44 -2.63 6.58 6.95
N ASP A 45 -1.79 5.96 6.13
CA ASP A 45 -2.11 5.55 4.77
C ASP A 45 -3.19 4.46 4.75
N LEU A 46 -3.08 3.43 5.60
CA LEU A 46 -4.11 2.39 5.76
C LEU A 46 -5.47 2.99 6.13
N ALA A 47 -5.48 3.97 7.05
CA ALA A 47 -6.70 4.69 7.41
C ALA A 47 -7.26 5.50 6.21
N THR A 48 -6.39 6.15 5.45
CA THR A 48 -6.76 6.91 4.24
C THR A 48 -7.39 6.00 3.18
N ILE A 49 -6.79 4.84 2.92
CA ILE A 49 -7.29 3.85 1.97
C ILE A 49 -8.62 3.28 2.45
N ARG A 50 -8.74 2.91 3.74
CA ARG A 50 -10.01 2.49 4.34
C ARG A 50 -11.09 3.54 4.09
N ASP A 51 -10.81 4.80 4.41
CA ASP A 51 -11.80 5.86 4.33
C ASP A 51 -12.19 6.16 2.87
N ALA A 52 -11.27 5.98 1.92
CA ALA A 52 -11.57 5.99 0.49
C ALA A 52 -12.51 4.84 0.08
N VAL A 53 -12.24 3.60 0.52
CA VAL A 53 -13.09 2.44 0.26
C VAL A 53 -14.47 2.61 0.90
N ARG A 54 -14.55 3.14 2.12
CA ARG A 54 -15.81 3.43 2.81
C ARG A 54 -16.63 4.48 2.07
N ARG A 55 -16.00 5.54 1.56
CA ARG A 55 -16.65 6.55 0.71
C ARG A 55 -17.15 5.93 -0.60
N PHE A 56 -16.32 5.13 -1.27
CA PHE A 56 -16.72 4.37 -2.46
C PHE A 56 -17.98 3.54 -2.18
N ARG A 57 -18.02 2.82 -1.05
CA ARG A 57 -19.19 2.03 -0.66
C ARG A 57 -20.40 2.88 -0.31
N ALA A 58 -20.22 4.01 0.37
CA ALA A 58 -21.31 4.91 0.71
C ALA A 58 -21.98 5.47 -0.56
N ASP A 59 -21.19 5.86 -1.55
CA ASP A 59 -21.68 6.48 -2.77
C ASP A 59 -22.27 5.44 -3.72
N THR A 60 -21.60 4.30 -3.89
CA THR A 60 -22.00 3.29 -4.88
C THR A 60 -22.91 2.19 -4.32
N GLY A 61 -22.79 1.87 -3.04
CA GLY A 61 -23.44 0.72 -2.38
C GLY A 61 -22.62 -0.57 -2.38
N PHE A 62 -21.47 -0.60 -3.05
CA PHE A 62 -20.64 -1.78 -3.23
C PHE A 62 -19.22 -1.53 -2.72
N LEU A 63 -18.50 -2.56 -2.28
CA LEU A 63 -17.04 -2.43 -2.19
C LEU A 63 -16.43 -2.43 -3.60
N PRO A 64 -15.18 -1.97 -3.76
CA PRO A 64 -14.45 -2.16 -5.02
C PRO A 64 -14.51 -3.62 -5.46
N LYS A 65 -14.50 -3.84 -6.78
CA LYS A 65 -14.57 -5.17 -7.42
C LYS A 65 -15.84 -5.97 -7.09
N GLN A 66 -16.92 -5.32 -6.64
CA GLN A 66 -18.21 -5.97 -6.39
C GLN A 66 -19.35 -5.43 -7.27
N GLY A 67 -20.41 -6.24 -7.41
CA GLY A 67 -21.62 -5.85 -8.14
C GLY A 67 -21.30 -5.36 -9.55
N PRO A 68 -21.78 -4.18 -9.97
CA PRO A 68 -21.48 -3.65 -11.30
C PRO A 68 -19.99 -3.33 -11.51
N PHE A 69 -19.21 -3.20 -10.44
CA PHE A 69 -17.78 -2.90 -10.50
C PHE A 69 -16.89 -4.14 -10.64
N ARG A 70 -17.46 -5.34 -10.80
CA ARG A 70 -16.71 -6.55 -11.21
C ARG A 70 -16.32 -6.46 -12.68
N LEU A 71 -15.34 -7.26 -13.13
CA LEU A 71 -15.11 -7.43 -14.56
C LEU A 71 -16.33 -8.05 -15.24
N ILE A 72 -16.50 -7.75 -16.52
CA ILE A 72 -17.51 -8.40 -17.37
C ILE A 72 -17.37 -9.93 -17.32
N ALA A 73 -16.14 -10.45 -17.32
CA ALA A 73 -15.86 -11.88 -17.21
C ALA A 73 -16.42 -12.52 -15.92
N ASP A 74 -16.55 -11.73 -14.85
CA ASP A 74 -17.07 -12.15 -13.56
C ASP A 74 -18.54 -11.79 -13.34
N GLY A 75 -19.24 -11.37 -14.39
CA GLY A 75 -20.65 -10.93 -14.33
C GLY A 75 -20.87 -9.49 -13.85
N GLY A 76 -19.83 -8.64 -13.88
CA GLY A 76 -19.95 -7.21 -13.67
C GLY A 76 -20.08 -6.42 -14.96
N LEU A 77 -19.70 -5.13 -14.91
CA LEU A 77 -19.75 -4.22 -16.06
C LEU A 77 -18.37 -3.70 -16.46
N VAL A 78 -17.33 -3.83 -15.63
CA VAL A 78 -16.01 -3.24 -15.89
C VAL A 78 -15.31 -3.96 -17.04
N ALA A 79 -14.85 -3.19 -18.02
CA ALA A 79 -14.11 -3.72 -19.16
C ALA A 79 -12.68 -4.12 -18.77
N THR A 80 -12.21 -5.22 -19.38
CA THR A 80 -10.78 -5.51 -19.47
C THR A 80 -10.21 -4.70 -20.63
N PRO A 81 -9.12 -3.93 -20.45
CA PRO A 81 -8.43 -3.29 -21.55
C PRO A 81 -7.98 -4.30 -22.62
N ASP A 82 -7.98 -3.86 -23.88
CA ASP A 82 -7.62 -4.73 -25.00
C ASP A 82 -6.19 -5.28 -24.86
N GLY A 83 -6.05 -6.60 -24.91
CA GLY A 83 -4.76 -7.28 -24.86
C GLY A 83 -4.16 -7.47 -23.46
N GLU A 84 -4.87 -7.08 -22.40
CA GLU A 84 -4.43 -7.32 -21.03
C GLU A 84 -5.01 -8.61 -20.44
N ASP A 85 -4.21 -9.30 -19.61
CA ASP A 85 -4.64 -10.48 -18.85
C ASP A 85 -5.62 -10.05 -17.74
N PRO A 86 -6.89 -10.50 -17.72
CA PRO A 86 -7.88 -10.15 -16.70
C PRO A 86 -7.41 -10.32 -15.24
N ASN A 87 -6.42 -11.18 -14.98
CA ASN A 87 -5.85 -11.39 -13.65
C ASN A 87 -5.31 -10.11 -13.00
N TRP A 88 -4.88 -9.10 -13.78
CA TRP A 88 -4.48 -7.78 -13.26
C TRP A 88 -5.60 -7.15 -12.41
N PHE A 89 -6.86 -7.38 -12.76
CA PHE A 89 -8.01 -6.82 -12.05
C PHE A 89 -8.13 -7.42 -10.64
N HIS A 90 -7.87 -8.71 -10.52
CA HIS A 90 -8.02 -9.45 -9.26
C HIS A 90 -6.89 -9.21 -8.28
N SER A 91 -5.74 -8.71 -8.76
CA SER A 91 -4.59 -8.36 -7.91
C SER A 91 -5.01 -7.57 -6.67
N PRO A 92 -4.67 -8.03 -5.44
CA PRO A 92 -4.97 -7.31 -4.21
C PRO A 92 -4.38 -5.90 -4.17
N ALA A 93 -3.28 -5.63 -4.89
CA ALA A 93 -2.65 -4.31 -4.99
C ALA A 93 -3.39 -3.34 -5.92
N ASN A 94 -4.38 -3.81 -6.68
CA ASN A 94 -5.11 -2.98 -7.64
C ASN A 94 -6.15 -2.09 -6.94
N LEU A 95 -5.80 -0.81 -6.83
CA LEU A 95 -6.61 0.27 -6.27
C LEU A 95 -7.25 1.16 -7.36
N SER A 96 -7.23 0.74 -8.63
CA SER A 96 -7.67 1.55 -9.79
C SER A 96 -9.04 2.23 -9.60
N GLN A 97 -10.03 1.52 -9.06
CA GLN A 97 -11.39 2.04 -8.85
C GLN A 97 -11.50 3.16 -7.82
N LEU A 98 -10.46 3.35 -7.00
CA LEU A 98 -10.35 4.47 -6.06
C LEU A 98 -9.72 5.71 -6.71
N TYR A 99 -9.00 5.55 -7.82
CA TYR A 99 -8.32 6.64 -8.54
C TYR A 99 -9.03 7.09 -9.82
N LEU A 100 -9.67 6.15 -10.52
CA LEU A 100 -10.22 6.32 -11.86
C LEU A 100 -11.67 5.86 -11.89
N ALA A 101 -12.48 6.54 -12.71
CA ALA A 101 -13.83 6.11 -12.98
C ALA A 101 -13.78 4.77 -13.75
N PRO A 102 -14.41 3.70 -13.25
CA PRO A 102 -14.50 2.45 -14.00
C PRO A 102 -15.36 2.65 -15.24
N VAL A 103 -14.91 2.08 -16.37
CA VAL A 103 -15.64 2.12 -17.64
C VAL A 103 -16.14 0.74 -18.02
N ASP A 104 -17.26 0.69 -18.72
CA ASP A 104 -17.85 -0.54 -19.23
C ASP A 104 -17.29 -0.93 -20.61
N GLY A 105 -17.77 -2.04 -21.16
CA GLY A 105 -17.35 -2.57 -22.47
C GLY A 105 -17.67 -1.65 -23.65
N MET A 106 -18.46 -0.58 -23.43
CA MET A 106 -18.78 0.43 -24.42
C MET A 106 -17.98 1.73 -24.20
N GLY A 107 -17.18 1.78 -23.12
CA GLY A 107 -16.41 2.96 -22.72
C GLY A 107 -17.20 3.96 -21.87
N ASP A 108 -18.43 3.63 -21.48
CA ASP A 108 -19.26 4.48 -20.64
C ASP A 108 -18.93 4.26 -19.15
N ALA A 109 -19.15 5.28 -18.32
CA ALA A 109 -18.87 5.19 -16.89
C ALA A 109 -19.80 4.17 -16.21
N VAL A 110 -19.23 3.23 -15.46
CA VAL A 110 -19.99 2.27 -14.65
C VAL A 110 -20.60 2.99 -13.45
N ASN A 111 -21.94 2.94 -13.36
CA ASN A 111 -22.72 3.54 -12.26
C ASN A 111 -22.35 5.02 -12.01
N PRO A 112 -22.59 5.92 -12.98
CA PRO A 112 -22.15 7.31 -12.91
C PRO A 112 -22.86 8.07 -11.78
N TRP A 113 -22.18 9.06 -11.19
CA TRP A 113 -22.77 9.87 -10.12
C TRP A 113 -24.07 10.56 -10.54
N SER A 114 -25.10 10.37 -9.72
CA SER A 114 -26.39 11.03 -9.84
C SER A 114 -26.57 12.04 -8.69
N PRO A 115 -26.53 13.36 -8.96
CA PRO A 115 -26.69 14.39 -7.93
C PRO A 115 -28.03 14.30 -7.18
N THR A 116 -29.10 13.92 -7.89
CA THR A 116 -30.45 13.79 -7.31
C THR A 116 -30.55 12.62 -6.34
N ARG A 117 -29.95 11.47 -6.70
CA ARG A 117 -29.97 10.27 -5.84
C ARG A 117 -28.86 10.31 -4.80
N ARG A 118 -27.84 11.15 -4.99
CA ARG A 118 -26.58 11.16 -4.23
C ARG A 118 -25.97 9.76 -4.19
N ARG A 119 -25.98 9.08 -5.34
CA ARG A 119 -25.49 7.71 -5.52
C ARG A 119 -24.76 7.58 -6.86
N GLY A 120 -23.84 6.62 -6.92
CA GLY A 120 -22.98 6.35 -8.08
C GLY A 120 -21.52 6.65 -7.77
N TRP A 121 -20.62 6.41 -8.71
CA TRP A 121 -19.20 6.69 -8.55
C TRP A 121 -18.96 8.20 -8.53
N ASN A 122 -18.48 8.73 -7.40
CA ASN A 122 -18.23 10.15 -7.15
C ASN A 122 -16.74 10.42 -6.83
N GLY A 123 -15.86 9.57 -7.37
CA GLY A 123 -14.43 9.69 -7.13
C GLY A 123 -13.80 10.87 -7.89
N PRO A 124 -12.45 10.97 -7.86
CA PRO A 124 -11.54 10.01 -7.25
C PRO A 124 -11.62 10.03 -5.72
N TYR A 125 -11.50 8.85 -5.10
CA TYR A 125 -11.52 8.70 -3.65
C TYR A 125 -10.12 8.80 -3.04
N LEU A 126 -9.08 8.50 -3.83
CA LEU A 126 -7.67 8.72 -3.51
C LEU A 126 -7.04 9.76 -4.46
N SER A 127 -6.11 10.57 -3.96
CA SER A 127 -5.41 11.57 -4.77
C SER A 127 -4.36 10.94 -5.67
N ARG A 128 -4.28 11.41 -6.92
CA ARG A 128 -3.39 10.89 -7.98
C ARG A 128 -1.91 11.27 -7.85
N SER A 129 -1.46 11.87 -6.75
CA SER A 129 -0.12 12.48 -6.70
C SER A 129 1.02 11.50 -6.96
N VAL A 130 0.79 10.20 -6.68
CA VAL A 130 1.68 9.10 -7.08
C VAL A 130 0.84 7.86 -7.35
N VAL A 131 0.19 7.77 -8.52
CA VAL A 131 -0.31 6.48 -9.01
C VAL A 131 0.87 5.79 -9.66
N GLY A 132 1.63 5.05 -8.86
CA GLY A 132 2.58 4.10 -9.40
C GLY A 132 1.82 2.84 -9.81
N ALA A 133 2.31 2.17 -10.84
CA ALA A 133 1.86 0.84 -11.21
C ALA A 133 2.94 -0.17 -10.82
N VAL A 134 2.56 -1.18 -10.06
CA VAL A 134 3.45 -2.23 -9.55
C VAL A 134 3.09 -3.57 -10.22
N ALA A 135 4.10 -4.33 -10.62
CA ALA A 135 3.94 -5.71 -11.03
C ALA A 135 4.22 -6.62 -9.82
N LEU A 136 3.29 -7.54 -9.53
CA LEU A 136 3.43 -8.57 -8.50
C LEU A 136 3.38 -9.94 -9.18
N ASN A 137 3.95 -10.96 -8.54
CA ASN A 137 3.61 -12.34 -8.90
C ASN A 137 2.24 -12.64 -8.28
N ASP A 138 1.28 -13.09 -9.07
CA ASP A 138 -0.15 -13.19 -8.75
C ASP A 138 -0.54 -14.30 -7.76
N GLY A 139 0.45 -14.88 -7.06
CA GLY A 139 0.23 -15.91 -6.04
C GLY A 139 -0.52 -15.39 -4.82
N LEU A 140 -0.68 -14.07 -4.72
CA LEU A 140 -1.53 -13.41 -3.75
C LEU A 140 -3.01 -13.61 -4.07
N ALA A 141 -3.63 -14.61 -3.45
CA ALA A 141 -5.07 -14.79 -3.52
C ALA A 141 -5.81 -13.54 -2.97
N PRO A 142 -6.96 -13.14 -3.55
CA PRO A 142 -7.80 -12.06 -3.03
C PRO A 142 -8.29 -12.27 -1.59
N THR A 143 -8.16 -13.47 -1.04
CA THR A 143 -8.46 -13.81 0.36
C THR A 143 -7.30 -13.49 1.32
N GLY A 144 -6.08 -13.31 0.81
CA GLY A 144 -4.86 -13.18 1.62
C GLY A 144 -4.51 -14.45 2.41
N VAL A 145 -4.94 -15.61 1.91
CA VAL A 145 -4.62 -16.93 2.48
C VAL A 145 -3.83 -17.73 1.45
N GLY A 146 -2.77 -18.41 1.89
CA GLY A 146 -2.12 -19.46 1.09
C GLY A 146 -1.20 -18.99 -0.04
N GLY A 147 -0.73 -17.74 -0.03
CA GLY A 147 0.33 -17.28 -0.95
C GLY A 147 0.87 -15.88 -0.61
N GLY A 148 2.19 -15.71 -0.73
CA GLY A 148 2.92 -14.45 -0.54
C GLY A 148 3.30 -13.77 -1.87
N PHE A 149 4.13 -12.72 -1.83
CA PHE A 149 4.57 -12.00 -3.05
C PHE A 149 5.35 -12.87 -4.05
N GLU A 150 5.87 -14.03 -3.65
CA GLU A 150 6.72 -14.91 -4.47
C GLU A 150 6.01 -16.15 -5.03
N ASP A 151 4.77 -16.44 -4.62
CA ASP A 151 4.12 -17.75 -4.81
C ASP A 151 3.23 -17.89 -6.07
N GLY A 152 3.36 -17.04 -7.11
CA GLY A 152 2.50 -17.17 -8.30
C GLY A 152 3.00 -16.66 -9.66
N VAL A 153 2.07 -16.57 -10.61
CA VAL A 153 2.25 -16.22 -12.02
C VAL A 153 2.49 -14.71 -12.16
N ALA A 154 3.54 -14.32 -12.89
CA ALA A 154 3.88 -12.91 -13.06
C ALA A 154 2.71 -12.12 -13.71
N ILE A 155 2.18 -11.10 -13.01
CA ILE A 155 1.26 -10.16 -13.66
C ILE A 155 2.08 -9.39 -14.70
N THR A 156 1.71 -9.54 -15.97
CA THR A 156 2.44 -8.88 -17.08
C THR A 156 2.10 -7.38 -17.16
N ALA A 157 0.94 -6.98 -16.63
CA ALA A 157 0.47 -5.58 -16.62
C ALA A 157 0.57 -4.97 -15.20
N PRO A 158 1.38 -3.90 -15.00
CA PRO A 158 1.43 -3.18 -13.73
C PRO A 158 0.06 -2.66 -13.30
N VAL A 159 -0.29 -2.83 -12.02
CA VAL A 159 -1.60 -2.39 -11.50
C VAL A 159 -1.50 -1.08 -10.73
N PRO A 160 -2.46 -0.14 -10.88
CA PRO A 160 -2.49 1.09 -10.09
C PRO A 160 -2.57 0.77 -8.59
N GLY A 161 -1.59 1.22 -7.82
CA GLY A 161 -1.51 0.97 -6.38
C GLY A 161 -0.93 2.16 -5.62
N ALA A 162 -0.65 1.94 -4.34
CA ALA A 162 0.07 2.86 -3.47
C ALA A 162 1.16 2.10 -2.73
N ALA A 163 2.37 2.65 -2.70
CA ALA A 163 3.51 2.09 -1.99
C ALA A 163 3.45 2.48 -0.51
N ASP A 164 3.81 1.55 0.35
CA ASP A 164 4.02 1.82 1.76
C ASP A 164 5.40 2.50 2.01
N PRO A 165 5.65 3.05 3.21
CA PRO A 165 6.84 3.85 3.47
C PRO A 165 8.08 3.02 3.79
N PHE A 166 8.02 1.68 3.68
CA PHE A 166 9.12 0.80 4.06
C PHE A 166 9.99 0.51 2.83
N SER A 167 11.22 1.05 2.77
CA SER A 167 12.05 1.00 1.56
C SER A 167 13.39 0.27 1.74
N LEU A 168 13.51 -0.67 2.67
CA LEU A 168 14.77 -1.34 2.96
C LEU A 168 14.96 -2.62 2.12
N GLY A 169 15.93 -2.60 1.21
CA GLY A 169 16.64 -3.80 0.70
C GLY A 169 16.09 -4.50 -0.55
N SER A 170 14.77 -4.62 -0.71
CA SER A 170 14.13 -5.33 -1.83
C SER A 170 12.88 -4.62 -2.32
N GLY A 171 13.00 -3.32 -2.60
CA GLY A 171 11.85 -2.52 -3.01
C GLY A 171 11.25 -3.00 -4.33
N PHE A 172 9.96 -2.74 -4.50
CA PHE A 172 9.21 -3.07 -5.69
C PHE A 172 9.52 -2.06 -6.79
N THR A 173 9.54 -2.50 -8.05
CA THR A 173 9.68 -1.57 -9.18
C THR A 173 8.31 -0.95 -9.46
N TRP A 174 8.20 0.35 -9.20
CA TRP A 174 7.01 1.14 -9.50
C TRP A 174 7.24 1.94 -10.77
N THR A 175 6.29 1.87 -11.69
CA THR A 175 6.29 2.65 -12.93
C THR A 175 5.30 3.81 -12.80
N PHE A 176 5.66 4.99 -13.32
CA PHE A 176 4.78 6.17 -13.27
C PHE A 176 4.28 6.50 -14.67
N PRO A 177 3.02 6.17 -15.01
CA PRO A 177 2.52 6.28 -16.38
C PRO A 177 2.59 7.69 -16.97
N THR A 178 2.56 8.72 -16.12
CA THR A 178 2.60 10.12 -16.55
C THR A 178 3.98 10.61 -16.95
N SER A 179 5.04 10.09 -16.34
CA SER A 179 6.42 10.49 -16.67
C SER A 179 7.18 9.41 -17.45
N GLY A 180 6.72 8.15 -17.39
CA GLY A 180 7.44 6.99 -17.93
C GLY A 180 8.59 6.55 -17.03
N ASP A 181 8.82 7.22 -15.90
CA ASP A 181 9.91 6.88 -14.98
C ASP A 181 9.57 5.62 -14.19
N SER A 182 10.61 4.96 -13.68
CA SER A 182 10.47 3.90 -12.69
C SER A 182 11.29 4.22 -11.45
N ALA A 183 10.76 3.88 -10.28
CA ALA A 183 11.46 3.98 -9.02
C ALA A 183 11.27 2.73 -8.17
N THR A 184 12.27 2.44 -7.36
CA THR A 184 12.16 1.41 -6.31
C THR A 184 11.50 2.04 -5.09
N LEU A 185 10.28 1.64 -4.76
CA LEU A 185 9.55 2.08 -3.56
C LEU A 185 9.18 0.86 -2.69
N GLY A 186 8.46 1.11 -1.59
CA GLY A 186 7.98 0.07 -0.68
C GLY A 186 6.95 -0.89 -1.30
N ALA A 187 6.51 -1.82 -0.47
CA ALA A 187 5.52 -2.81 -0.86
C ALA A 187 4.16 -2.14 -1.13
N PRO A 188 3.32 -2.69 -2.02
CA PRO A 188 1.99 -2.13 -2.21
C PRO A 188 1.09 -2.42 -1.02
N TYR A 189 0.17 -1.48 -0.74
CA TYR A 189 -0.99 -1.79 0.07
C TYR A 189 -1.91 -2.78 -0.66
N LEU A 190 -2.45 -3.76 0.09
CA LEU A 190 -3.24 -4.88 -0.44
C LEU A 190 -4.67 -4.84 0.10
N LEU A 191 -5.66 -5.01 -0.78
CA LEU A 191 -7.07 -5.18 -0.42
C LEU A 191 -7.45 -6.66 -0.49
N PHE A 192 -7.90 -7.21 0.63
CA PHE A 192 -8.30 -8.61 0.75
C PHE A 192 -9.75 -8.78 1.20
N ASP A 193 -10.31 -9.95 0.90
CA ASP A 193 -11.63 -10.45 1.30
C ASP A 193 -12.76 -9.46 1.01
N LEU A 194 -12.67 -8.74 -0.11
CA LEU A 194 -13.66 -7.72 -0.46
C LEU A 194 -15.07 -8.31 -0.56
N ASP A 195 -15.23 -9.58 -0.96
CA ASP A 195 -16.52 -10.29 -1.06
C ASP A 195 -17.21 -10.54 0.28
N ASP A 196 -16.50 -10.44 1.40
CA ASP A 196 -17.05 -10.59 2.74
C ASP A 196 -16.78 -9.35 3.59
N PRO A 197 -17.78 -8.48 3.81
CA PRO A 197 -17.62 -7.25 4.58
C PRO A 197 -17.04 -7.46 5.98
N THR A 198 -17.22 -8.63 6.60
CA THR A 198 -16.71 -8.92 7.95
C THR A 198 -15.20 -9.22 7.95
N ARG A 199 -14.65 -9.62 6.81
CA ARG A 199 -13.24 -9.96 6.62
C ARG A 199 -12.47 -8.98 5.74
N ALA A 200 -13.21 -8.14 5.00
CA ALA A 200 -12.67 -7.11 4.11
C ALA A 200 -11.66 -6.21 4.85
N ARG A 201 -10.43 -6.20 4.36
CA ARG A 201 -9.30 -5.51 5.02
C ARG A 201 -8.34 -4.88 4.02
N VAL A 202 -7.61 -3.88 4.50
CA VAL A 202 -6.41 -3.35 3.85
C VAL A 202 -5.18 -3.74 4.66
N VAL A 203 -4.10 -4.15 3.99
CA VAL A 203 -2.86 -4.62 4.62
C VAL A 203 -1.64 -3.94 3.97
N SER A 204 -0.60 -3.67 4.75
CA SER A 204 0.78 -3.39 4.30
C SER A 204 1.69 -4.52 4.80
N ALA A 205 2.70 -4.82 3.99
CA ALA A 205 3.66 -5.90 4.24
C ALA A 205 4.73 -5.55 5.29
N GLY A 206 4.57 -4.44 6.02
CA GLY A 206 5.49 -4.09 7.10
C GLY A 206 6.90 -3.72 6.63
N ALA A 207 7.82 -3.72 7.59
CA ALA A 207 9.18 -3.23 7.42
C ALA A 207 10.08 -4.20 6.64
N ASP A 208 9.78 -5.49 6.67
CA ASP A 208 10.51 -6.50 5.90
C ASP A 208 10.11 -6.52 4.41
N GLY A 209 8.97 -5.90 4.06
CA GLY A 209 8.46 -5.80 2.70
C GLY A 209 7.91 -7.12 2.15
N ILE A 210 7.69 -8.12 3.02
CA ILE A 210 7.24 -9.46 2.68
C ILE A 210 5.86 -9.69 3.31
N TYR A 211 4.82 -9.76 2.47
CA TYR A 211 3.50 -10.08 2.98
C TYR A 211 3.47 -11.49 3.57
N THR A 212 3.10 -11.60 4.85
CA THR A 212 2.93 -12.88 5.54
C THR A 212 1.47 -13.34 5.43
N PRO A 213 1.17 -14.37 4.62
CA PRO A 213 -0.21 -14.78 4.36
C PRO A 213 -0.85 -15.36 5.62
N LEU A 214 -2.16 -15.17 5.75
CA LEU A 214 -2.91 -15.83 6.80
C LEU A 214 -2.88 -17.35 6.61
N SER A 215 -2.64 -18.08 7.69
CA SER A 215 -2.69 -19.55 7.68
C SER A 215 -4.12 -20.09 7.53
N VAL A 216 -5.11 -19.34 8.00
CA VAL A 216 -6.55 -19.67 7.92
C VAL A 216 -7.40 -18.41 7.76
N ALA A 217 -8.55 -18.54 7.11
CA ALA A 217 -9.53 -17.46 6.97
C ALA A 217 -10.40 -17.33 8.24
N ASP A 218 -9.84 -16.79 9.33
CA ASP A 218 -10.50 -16.71 10.65
C ASP A 218 -10.82 -15.27 11.13
N GLY A 219 -10.86 -14.31 10.19
CA GLY A 219 -11.20 -12.91 10.48
C GLY A 219 -10.05 -12.10 11.06
N ARG A 220 -8.84 -12.68 11.17
CA ARG A 220 -7.62 -11.92 11.45
C ARG A 220 -7.31 -10.93 10.35
N LEU A 221 -6.63 -9.86 10.74
CA LEU A 221 -6.13 -8.84 9.82
C LEU A 221 -4.80 -9.27 9.19
N VAL A 222 -3.92 -9.83 10.01
CA VAL A 222 -2.53 -10.22 9.68
C VAL A 222 -2.15 -11.46 10.48
N GLU A 223 -1.11 -12.17 10.06
CA GLU A 223 -0.65 -13.39 10.75
C GLU A 223 0.00 -13.03 12.10
N PRO A 224 -0.27 -13.77 13.19
CA PRO A 224 0.33 -13.47 14.49
C PRO A 224 1.86 -13.56 14.45
N GLY A 225 2.53 -12.47 14.84
CA GLY A 225 3.99 -12.41 14.88
C GLY A 225 4.65 -11.92 13.59
N SER A 226 3.86 -11.62 12.54
CA SER A 226 4.34 -10.82 11.41
C SER A 226 4.44 -9.35 11.80
N ASP A 227 5.23 -8.59 11.05
CA ASP A 227 5.32 -7.13 11.10
C ASP A 227 4.29 -6.42 10.20
N ASP A 228 3.56 -7.20 9.38
CA ASP A 228 2.41 -6.73 8.61
C ASP A 228 1.44 -5.86 9.44
N LEU A 229 0.91 -4.82 8.79
CA LEU A 229 -0.06 -3.91 9.37
C LEU A 229 -1.39 -4.06 8.64
N GLY A 230 -2.48 -4.25 9.37
CA GLY A 230 -3.80 -4.45 8.77
C GLY A 230 -4.91 -3.64 9.42
N LEU A 231 -5.97 -3.37 8.65
CA LEU A 231 -7.13 -2.65 9.14
C LEU A 231 -8.43 -3.07 8.42
N HIS A 232 -9.53 -3.25 9.18
CA HIS A 232 -10.83 -3.62 8.61
C HIS A 232 -11.45 -2.48 7.79
N LEU A 233 -11.96 -2.82 6.60
CA LEU A 233 -12.61 -1.88 5.70
C LEU A 233 -14.02 -1.53 6.17
N VAL A 234 -14.71 -2.47 6.79
CA VAL A 234 -16.07 -2.32 7.33
C VAL A 234 -16.06 -2.69 8.81
N GLN A 235 -16.88 -2.01 9.61
CA GLN A 235 -17.15 -2.33 11.02
C GLN A 235 -18.61 -2.69 11.17
#